data_AF-A0A6N8R825-F1
#
_entry.id   AF-A0A6N8R825-F1
#
_cell.length_a   1.000
_cell.length_b   1.000
_cell.length_c   1.000
_cell.angle_alpha   90.00
_cell.angle_beta   90.00
_cell.angle_gamma   90.00
#
_symmetry.space_group_name_H-M   'P 1'
#
loop_
_entity.id
_entity.type
_entity.pdbx_description
1 polymer ?
#
loop_
_entity_poly.entity_id
_entity_poly.type
_entity_poly.pdbx_seq_one_letter_code
_entity_poly.pdbx_strand_id
1 'polypeptide(L)'
;MKPSTEWWRYLAPLAVIAIIALIPVPAGLESHTWLYFAVFTGVIVGLILEPVPGAVVAMVGISIIAILSPWLLFSPEQLAQPGFKFTAKSLSWAVSGFSNSVIWLIFAAFMFGTGYEKTGLGRRIALILVKKMGHRTLFLGYAVMFSELILAPVTPSNSARGA
;
A
#
# COMPACT_ATOMS: atom_id res chain seq x y z
N MET A 1 -22.26 -0.53 -22.89
CA MET A 1 -21.00 -0.62 -22.10
C MET A 1 -19.86 -0.75 -23.10
N LYS A 2 -19.00 0.27 -23.25
CA LYS A 2 -17.81 0.15 -24.11
C LYS A 2 -16.85 -0.86 -23.44
N PRO A 3 -16.41 -1.93 -24.12
CA PRO A 3 -15.35 -2.76 -23.57
C PRO A 3 -14.12 -1.86 -23.44
N SER A 4 -13.57 -1.77 -22.23
CA SER A 4 -12.35 -1.00 -22.00
C SER A 4 -11.22 -1.64 -22.82
N THR A 5 -10.56 -0.84 -23.64
CA THR A 5 -9.38 -1.20 -24.45
C THR A 5 -8.15 -1.57 -23.61
N GLU A 6 -8.28 -1.57 -22.28
CA GLU A 6 -7.22 -1.75 -21.29
C GLU A 6 -7.18 -3.17 -20.69
N TRP A 7 -7.70 -4.18 -21.39
CA TRP A 7 -7.67 -5.59 -20.96
C TRP A 7 -6.24 -6.09 -20.65
N TRP A 8 -5.25 -5.54 -21.36
CA TRP A 8 -3.83 -5.86 -21.16
C TRP A 8 -3.35 -5.55 -19.73
N ARG A 9 -3.95 -4.57 -19.02
CA ARG A 9 -3.59 -4.23 -17.64
C ARG A 9 -3.97 -5.32 -16.64
N TYR A 10 -5.01 -6.12 -16.95
CA TYR A 10 -5.39 -7.27 -16.13
C TYR A 10 -4.48 -8.46 -16.39
N LEU A 11 -4.01 -8.63 -17.63
CA LEU A 11 -3.14 -9.72 -18.01
C LEU A 11 -1.68 -9.49 -17.65
N ALA A 12 -1.20 -8.24 -17.66
CA ALA A 12 0.19 -7.93 -17.38
C ALA A 12 0.68 -8.46 -16.00
N PRO A 13 -0.05 -8.30 -14.89
CA PRO A 13 0.29 -8.93 -13.61
C PRO A 13 0.41 -10.45 -13.70
N LEU A 14 -0.54 -11.12 -14.35
CA LEU A 14 -0.55 -12.58 -14.51
C LEU A 14 0.60 -13.05 -15.40
N ALA A 15 0.89 -12.33 -16.47
CA ALA A 15 2.00 -12.60 -17.37
C ALA A 15 3.34 -12.48 -16.63
N VAL A 16 3.51 -11.47 -15.80
CA VAL A 16 4.74 -11.29 -14.99
C VAL A 16 4.91 -12.45 -14.00
N ILE A 17 3.84 -12.87 -13.32
CA ILE A 17 3.88 -14.04 -12.42
C ILE A 17 4.32 -15.28 -13.21
N ALA A 18 3.69 -15.54 -14.37
CA ALA A 18 3.99 -16.71 -15.19
C ALA A 18 5.43 -16.69 -15.71
N ILE A 19 5.90 -15.54 -16.22
CA ILE A 19 7.27 -15.39 -16.74
C ILE A 19 8.28 -15.67 -15.62
N ILE A 20 8.12 -15.07 -14.44
CA ILE A 20 9.04 -15.29 -13.32
C ILE A 20 8.98 -16.75 -12.84
N ALA A 21 7.78 -17.33 -12.73
CA ALA A 21 7.61 -18.72 -12.30
C ALA A 21 8.22 -19.75 -13.28
N LEU A 22 8.29 -19.42 -14.58
CA LEU A 22 8.92 -20.27 -15.60
C LEU A 22 10.44 -20.11 -15.66
N ILE A 23 10.99 -19.00 -15.17
CA ILE A 23 12.43 -18.82 -15.05
C ILE A 23 12.95 -19.77 -13.96
N PRO A 24 14.05 -20.50 -14.22
CA PRO A 24 14.62 -21.41 -13.23
C PRO A 24 15.01 -20.66 -11.96
N VAL A 25 14.78 -21.30 -10.82
CA VAL A 25 15.07 -20.74 -9.50
C VAL A 25 16.56 -20.38 -9.42
N PRO A 26 16.90 -19.13 -9.06
CA PRO A 26 18.30 -18.74 -8.87
C PRO A 26 19.00 -19.59 -7.80
N ALA A 27 20.28 -19.88 -8.01
CA ALA A 27 21.06 -20.67 -7.05
C ALA A 27 21.05 -20.04 -5.65
N GLY A 28 20.79 -20.86 -4.63
CA GLY A 28 20.72 -20.42 -3.23
C GLY A 28 19.34 -19.96 -2.77
N LEU A 29 18.32 -20.01 -3.63
CA LEU A 29 16.93 -19.71 -3.27
C LEU A 29 16.07 -20.98 -3.26
N GLU A 30 15.15 -21.08 -2.31
CA GLU A 30 14.16 -22.16 -2.30
C GLU A 30 13.04 -21.92 -3.32
N SER A 31 12.50 -23.00 -3.89
CA SER A 31 11.47 -22.93 -4.94
C SER A 31 10.21 -22.20 -4.47
N HIS A 32 9.77 -22.43 -3.23
CA HIS A 32 8.58 -21.77 -2.69
C HIS A 32 8.77 -20.25 -2.59
N THR A 33 9.97 -19.80 -2.20
CA THR A 33 10.33 -18.38 -2.10
C THR A 33 10.37 -17.71 -3.47
N TRP A 34 10.84 -18.42 -4.51
CA TRP A 34 10.83 -17.91 -5.89
C TRP A 34 9.42 -17.68 -6.41
N LEU A 35 8.51 -18.63 -6.16
CA LEU A 35 7.11 -18.50 -6.56
C LEU A 35 6.38 -17.41 -5.76
N TYR A 36 6.67 -17.27 -4.46
CA TYR A 36 6.19 -16.14 -3.66
C TYR A 36 6.64 -14.81 -4.28
N PHE A 37 7.91 -14.70 -4.65
CA PHE A 37 8.46 -13.53 -5.31
C PHE A 37 7.78 -13.24 -6.65
N ALA A 38 7.45 -14.27 -7.43
CA ALA A 38 6.69 -14.12 -8.66
C ALA A 38 5.32 -13.47 -8.40
N VAL A 39 4.55 -14.00 -7.45
CA VAL A 39 3.24 -13.44 -7.05
C VAL A 39 3.38 -12.01 -6.52
N PHE A 40 4.36 -11.76 -5.65
CA PHE A 40 4.65 -10.43 -5.11
C PHE A 40 4.93 -9.42 -6.22
N THR A 41 5.78 -9.76 -7.19
CA THR A 41 6.10 -8.88 -8.33
C THR A 41 4.87 -8.64 -9.21
N GLY A 42 4.05 -9.67 -9.44
CA GLY A 42 2.76 -9.50 -10.11
C GLY A 42 1.83 -8.51 -9.40
N VAL A 43 1.75 -8.58 -8.06
CA VAL A 43 0.97 -7.62 -7.26
C VAL A 43 1.51 -6.21 -7.42
N ILE A 44 2.83 -6.00 -7.38
CA ILE A 44 3.45 -4.69 -7.62
C ILE A 44 3.06 -4.14 -9.00
N VAL A 45 3.16 -4.95 -10.06
CA VAL A 45 2.74 -4.55 -11.41
C VAL A 45 1.25 -4.20 -11.44
N GLY A 46 0.40 -4.98 -10.76
CA GLY A 46 -1.03 -4.67 -10.63
C GLY A 46 -1.31 -3.36 -9.89
N LEU A 47 -0.53 -3.05 -8.85
CA LEU A 47 -0.64 -1.78 -8.11
C LEU A 47 -0.15 -0.58 -8.93
N ILE A 48 0.80 -0.77 -9.86
CA ILE A 48 1.28 0.29 -10.74
C ILE A 48 0.30 0.54 -11.90
N LEU A 49 -0.24 -0.53 -12.50
CA LEU A 49 -1.14 -0.44 -13.65
C LEU A 49 -2.58 -0.12 -13.27
N GLU A 50 -2.93 -0.33 -12.00
CA GLU A 50 -4.24 -0.07 -11.39
C GLU A 50 -5.42 -0.52 -12.29
N PRO A 51 -5.50 -1.80 -12.71
CA PRO A 51 -6.64 -2.29 -13.50
C PRO A 51 -7.95 -2.27 -12.69
N VAL A 52 -7.84 -2.33 -11.37
CA VAL A 52 -8.91 -2.19 -10.36
C VAL A 52 -8.33 -1.39 -9.19
N PRO A 53 -9.15 -0.92 -8.23
CA PRO A 53 -8.63 -0.19 -7.07
C PRO A 53 -7.51 -0.97 -6.36
N GLY A 54 -6.42 -0.29 -5.99
CA GLY A 54 -5.22 -0.93 -5.45
C GLY A 54 -5.48 -1.84 -4.23
N ALA A 55 -6.45 -1.50 -3.38
CA ALA A 55 -6.88 -2.35 -2.27
C ALA A 55 -7.39 -3.72 -2.74
N VAL A 56 -8.11 -3.78 -3.86
CA VAL A 56 -8.60 -5.03 -4.46
C VAL A 56 -7.43 -5.86 -5.00
N VAL A 57 -6.46 -5.22 -5.68
CA VAL A 57 -5.25 -5.89 -6.18
C VAL A 57 -4.47 -6.52 -5.02
N ALA A 58 -4.22 -5.75 -3.95
CA ALA A 58 -3.52 -6.22 -2.77
C ALA A 58 -4.26 -7.38 -2.09
N MET A 59 -5.59 -7.29 -1.98
CA MET A 59 -6.40 -8.36 -1.39
C MET A 59 -6.37 -9.65 -2.21
N VAL A 60 -6.45 -9.56 -3.53
CA VAL A 60 -6.29 -10.72 -4.42
C VAL A 60 -4.90 -11.35 -4.24
N GLY A 61 -3.84 -10.55 -4.16
CA GLY A 61 -2.48 -11.03 -3.89
C GLY A 61 -2.38 -11.80 -2.57
N ILE A 62 -2.90 -11.22 -1.48
CA ILE A 62 -2.94 -11.86 -0.15
C ILE A 62 -3.74 -13.16 -0.20
N SER A 63 -4.91 -13.17 -0.86
CA SER A 63 -5.73 -14.37 -1.02
C SER A 63 -5.02 -15.47 -1.81
N ILE A 64 -4.36 -15.13 -2.92
CA ILE A 64 -3.58 -16.09 -3.72
C ILE A 64 -2.50 -16.72 -2.87
N ILE A 65 -1.71 -15.92 -2.15
CA ILE A 65 -0.64 -16.44 -1.28
C ILE A 65 -1.21 -17.27 -0.13
N ALA A 66 -2.31 -16.85 0.48
CA ALA A 66 -2.91 -17.57 1.59
C ALA A 66 -3.48 -18.94 1.15
N ILE A 67 -4.17 -18.99 0.02
CA ILE A 67 -4.76 -20.21 -0.54
C ILE A 67 -3.66 -21.17 -1.03
N LEU A 68 -2.64 -20.63 -1.72
CA LEU A 68 -1.52 -21.41 -2.25
C LEU A 68 -0.34 -21.47 -1.26
N SER A 69 -0.59 -21.21 0.02
CA SER A 69 0.45 -21.16 1.07
C SER A 69 1.32 -22.41 1.19
N PRO A 70 0.85 -23.65 0.93
CA PRO A 70 1.73 -24.82 0.94
C PRO A 70 2.83 -24.79 -0.13
N TRP A 71 2.62 -24.05 -1.22
CA TRP A 71 3.59 -23.96 -2.33
C TRP A 71 4.35 -22.64 -2.37
N LEU A 72 3.78 -21.58 -1.79
CA LEU A 72 4.35 -20.24 -1.85
C LEU A 72 4.96 -19.79 -0.51
N LEU A 73 4.35 -20.14 0.61
CA LEU A 73 4.65 -19.49 1.89
C LEU A 73 5.46 -20.36 2.85
N PHE A 74 5.25 -21.67 2.83
CA PHE A 74 5.86 -22.60 3.78
C PHE A 74 6.88 -23.51 3.13
N SER A 75 7.97 -23.80 3.85
CA SER A 75 8.97 -24.76 3.39
C SER A 75 8.45 -26.21 3.52
N PRO A 76 8.97 -27.15 2.72
CA PRO A 76 8.60 -28.56 2.83
C PRO A 76 8.83 -29.14 4.24
N GLU A 77 9.88 -28.69 4.93
CA GLU A 77 10.22 -29.12 6.28
C GLU A 77 9.19 -28.62 7.31
N GLN A 78 8.65 -27.41 7.13
CA GLN A 78 7.59 -26.87 8.00
C GLN A 78 6.28 -27.65 7.83
N LEU A 79 5.95 -28.02 6.59
CA LEU A 79 4.75 -28.80 6.28
C LEU A 79 4.83 -30.24 6.79
N ALA A 80 6.04 -30.80 6.87
CA ALA A 80 6.28 -32.15 7.38
C ALA A 80 6.21 -32.25 8.92
N GLN A 81 6.17 -31.13 9.65
CA GLN A 81 6.10 -31.16 11.11
C GLN A 81 4.75 -31.74 11.59
N PRO A 82 4.77 -32.71 12.53
CA PRO A 82 3.55 -33.31 13.04
C PRO A 82 2.69 -32.25 13.75
N GLY A 83 1.42 -32.14 13.33
CA GLY A 83 0.47 -31.17 13.87
C GLY A 83 0.53 -29.77 13.24
N PHE A 84 1.30 -29.57 12.17
CA PHE A 84 1.34 -28.28 11.46
C PHE A 84 0.01 -27.99 10.75
N LYS A 85 -0.74 -27.01 11.28
CA LYS A 85 -2.00 -26.55 10.69
C LYS A 85 -1.75 -25.41 9.71
N PHE A 86 -1.37 -25.73 8.48
CA PHE A 86 -1.04 -24.73 7.45
C PHE A 86 -2.17 -23.70 7.23
N THR A 87 -3.44 -24.12 7.30
CA THR A 87 -4.60 -23.22 7.13
C THR A 87 -4.66 -22.13 8.19
N ALA A 88 -4.45 -22.50 9.47
CA ALA A 88 -4.47 -21.53 10.56
C ALA A 88 -3.25 -20.60 10.52
N LYS A 89 -2.07 -21.13 10.19
CA LYS A 89 -0.84 -20.35 10.04
C LYS A 89 -0.94 -19.38 8.85
N SER A 90 -1.51 -19.83 7.73
CA SER A 90 -1.73 -19.02 6.54
C SER A 90 -2.72 -17.88 6.82
N LEU A 91 -3.84 -18.15 7.50
CA LEU A 91 -4.78 -17.11 7.90
C LEU A 91 -4.12 -16.09 8.84
N SER A 92 -3.38 -16.58 9.85
CA SER A 92 -2.62 -15.72 10.76
C SER A 92 -1.63 -14.83 10.01
N TRP A 93 -0.94 -15.36 9.00
CA TRP A 93 -0.04 -14.60 8.14
C TRP A 93 -0.81 -13.55 7.33
N ALA A 94 -1.92 -13.93 6.68
CA ALA A 94 -2.72 -13.05 5.83
C ALA A 94 -3.28 -11.83 6.59
N VAL A 95 -3.67 -12.01 7.86
CA VAL A 95 -4.20 -10.91 8.69
C VAL A 95 -3.12 -10.14 9.46
N SER A 96 -1.89 -10.66 9.51
CA SER A 96 -0.81 -10.07 10.33
C SER A 96 -0.47 -8.63 9.96
N GLY A 97 -0.59 -8.28 8.68
CA GLY A 97 -0.39 -6.91 8.23
C GLY A 97 -1.43 -5.95 8.81
N PHE A 98 -2.68 -6.39 8.96
CA PHE A 98 -3.77 -5.54 9.46
C PHE A 98 -3.70 -5.28 10.97
N SER A 99 -2.95 -6.08 11.72
CA SER A 99 -2.69 -5.85 13.15
C SER A 99 -1.41 -5.05 13.41
N ASN A 100 -0.75 -4.52 12.37
CA ASN A 100 0.48 -3.76 12.51
C ASN A 100 0.25 -2.41 13.20
N SER A 101 0.95 -2.18 14.32
CA SER A 101 0.81 -0.96 15.13
C SER A 101 1.19 0.32 14.37
N VAL A 102 2.17 0.25 13.47
CA VAL A 102 2.58 1.40 12.64
C VAL A 102 1.46 1.77 11.67
N ILE A 103 0.77 0.79 11.06
CA ILE A 103 -0.38 1.05 10.19
C ILE A 103 -1.53 1.70 10.98
N TRP A 104 -1.82 1.21 12.18
CA TRP A 104 -2.84 1.82 13.04
C TRP A 104 -2.47 3.24 13.50
N LEU A 105 -1.18 3.51 13.75
CA LEU A 105 -0.68 4.85 14.04
C LEU A 105 -0.92 5.80 12.87
N ILE A 106 -0.63 5.36 11.64
CA ILE A 106 -0.91 6.12 10.42
C ILE A 106 -2.42 6.38 10.28
N PHE A 107 -3.26 5.35 10.46
CA PHE A 107 -4.72 5.48 10.41
C PHE A 107 -5.24 6.52 11.42
N ALA A 108 -4.78 6.45 12.67
CA ALA A 108 -5.14 7.42 13.70
C ALA A 108 -4.74 8.85 13.31
N ALA A 109 -3.52 9.05 12.76
CA ALA A 109 -3.08 10.35 12.27
C ALA A 109 -3.97 10.88 11.13
N PHE A 110 -4.39 10.03 10.19
CA PHE A 110 -5.33 10.43 9.12
C PHE A 110 -6.70 10.82 9.69
N MET A 111 -7.20 10.11 10.70
CA MET A 111 -8.46 10.47 11.38
C MET A 111 -8.36 11.83 12.07
N PHE A 112 -7.25 12.12 12.75
CA PHE A 112 -7.01 13.44 13.34
C PHE A 112 -6.91 14.53 12.27
N GLY A 113 -6.16 14.28 11.18
CA GLY A 113 -6.07 15.19 10.04
C GLY A 113 -7.44 15.49 9.42
N THR A 114 -8.31 14.49 9.30
CA THR A 114 -9.68 14.67 8.79
C THR A 114 -10.54 15.53 9.73
N GLY A 115 -10.40 15.34 11.06
CA GLY A 115 -11.07 16.21 12.04
C GLY A 115 -10.58 17.66 11.97
N TYR A 116 -9.28 17.84 11.77
CA TYR A 116 -8.64 19.14 11.58
C TYR A 116 -9.15 19.87 10.32
N GLU A 117 -9.29 19.14 9.21
CA GLU A 117 -9.88 19.65 7.96
C GLU A 117 -11.35 20.04 8.16
N LYS A 118 -12.17 19.14 8.74
CA LYS A 118 -13.60 19.41 8.99
C LYS A 118 -13.87 20.59 9.92
N THR A 119 -13.01 20.82 10.91
CA THR A 119 -13.14 21.98 11.81
C THR A 119 -12.66 23.29 11.17
N GLY A 120 -11.97 23.21 10.02
CA GLY A 120 -11.39 24.36 9.32
C GLY A 120 -10.20 24.99 10.04
N LEU A 121 -9.61 24.31 11.02
CA LEU A 121 -8.48 24.85 11.78
C LEU A 121 -7.28 25.10 10.86
N GLY A 122 -7.04 24.23 9.88
CA GLY A 122 -5.99 24.39 8.84
C GLY A 122 -6.14 25.65 8.05
N ARG A 123 -7.35 25.84 7.53
CA ARG A 123 -7.72 27.03 6.80
C ARG A 123 -7.56 28.29 7.65
N ARG A 124 -7.91 28.27 8.94
CA ARG A 124 -7.70 29.43 9.83
C ARG A 124 -6.22 29.76 9.99
N ILE A 125 -5.36 28.76 10.24
CA ILE A 125 -3.91 28.97 10.38
C ILE A 125 -3.30 29.48 9.07
N ALA A 126 -3.65 28.87 7.94
CA ALA A 126 -3.19 29.30 6.62
C ALA A 126 -3.59 30.75 6.32
N LEU A 127 -4.85 31.11 6.57
CA LEU A 127 -5.33 32.48 6.36
C LEU A 127 -4.66 33.50 7.30
N ILE A 128 -4.32 33.13 8.54
CA ILE A 128 -3.56 34.00 9.45
C ILE A 128 -2.16 34.28 8.89
N LEU A 129 -1.47 33.26 8.37
CA LEU A 129 -0.16 33.40 7.75
C LEU A 129 -0.22 34.25 6.47
N VAL A 130 -1.18 33.97 5.58
CA VAL A 130 -1.41 34.75 4.36
C VAL A 130 -1.76 36.21 4.70
N LYS A 131 -2.59 36.45 5.72
CA LYS A 131 -2.92 37.82 6.15
C LYS A 131 -1.69 38.60 6.64
N LYS A 132 -0.74 37.91 7.28
CA LYS A 132 0.47 38.53 7.87
C LYS A 132 1.64 38.66 6.88
N MET A 133 1.69 37.81 5.87
CA MET A 133 2.85 37.69 4.96
C MET A 133 2.50 37.86 3.48
N GLY A 134 1.22 37.89 3.09
CA GLY A 134 0.76 37.88 1.70
C GLY A 134 0.94 39.20 0.93
N HIS A 135 1.64 40.19 1.49
CA HIS A 135 1.78 41.52 0.88
C HIS A 135 2.69 41.53 -0.36
N ARG A 136 3.53 40.51 -0.55
CA ARG A 136 4.35 40.30 -1.75
C ARG A 136 4.33 38.82 -2.15
N THR A 137 4.42 38.53 -3.43
CA THR A 137 4.40 37.15 -3.98
C THR A 137 5.46 36.24 -3.38
N LEU A 138 6.67 36.76 -3.13
CA LEU A 138 7.75 36.02 -2.45
C LEU A 138 7.34 35.59 -1.03
N PHE A 139 6.81 36.52 -0.23
CA PHE A 139 6.40 36.23 1.15
C PHE A 139 5.13 35.37 1.20
N LEU A 140 4.27 35.44 0.19
CA LEU A 140 3.15 34.52 0.03
C LEU A 140 3.65 33.07 -0.16
N GLY A 141 4.68 32.86 -0.98
CA GLY A 141 5.32 31.54 -1.13
C GLY A 141 5.88 31.00 0.20
N TYR A 142 6.57 31.85 0.97
CA TYR A 142 7.02 31.48 2.32
C TYR A 142 5.86 31.19 3.28
N ALA A 143 4.77 31.95 3.20
CA ALA A 143 3.59 31.73 4.04
C ALA A 143 2.98 30.34 3.82
N VAL A 144 2.91 29.88 2.56
CA VAL A 144 2.45 28.54 2.20
C VAL A 144 3.41 27.48 2.76
N MET A 145 4.72 27.67 2.60
CA MET A 145 5.73 26.72 3.09
C MET A 145 5.71 26.60 4.62
N PHE A 146 5.55 27.72 5.35
CA PHE A 146 5.39 27.72 6.80
C PHE A 146 4.06 27.10 7.24
N SER A 147 2.99 27.29 6.47
CA SER A 147 1.72 26.63 6.73
C SER A 147 1.88 25.11 6.63
N GLU A 148 2.49 24.60 5.56
CA GLU A 148 2.80 23.17 5.41
C GLU A 148 3.64 22.64 6.58
N LEU A 149 4.68 23.38 6.99
CA LEU A 149 5.55 22.97 8.09
C LEU A 149 4.81 22.86 9.43
N ILE A 150 3.93 23.82 9.73
CA ILE A 150 3.15 23.84 10.97
C ILE A 150 2.07 22.75 10.96
N LEU A 151 1.51 22.43 9.79
CA LEU A 151 0.44 21.44 9.63
C LEU A 151 0.95 20.01 9.49
N ALA A 152 2.20 19.81 9.06
CA ALA A 152 2.81 18.51 8.80
C ALA A 152 2.73 17.50 9.97
N PRO A 153 2.92 17.88 11.25
CA PRO A 153 2.88 16.92 12.37
C PRO A 153 1.48 16.31 12.63
N VAL A 154 0.42 16.99 12.20
CA VAL A 154 -0.97 16.62 12.54
C VAL A 154 -1.74 16.09 11.32
N THR A 155 -1.41 16.58 10.13
CA THR A 155 -2.06 16.18 8.88
C THR A 155 -1.08 15.34 8.04
N PRO A 156 -1.19 14.00 8.09
CA PRO A 156 -0.26 13.11 7.38
C PRO A 156 -0.44 13.11 5.86
N SER A 157 -1.57 13.62 5.35
CA SER A 157 -1.85 13.71 3.92
C SER A 157 -1.32 15.02 3.32
N ASN A 158 -0.40 14.94 2.36
CA ASN A 158 0.07 16.12 1.62
C ASN A 158 -1.09 16.80 0.86
N SER A 159 -2.01 16.01 0.29
CA SER A 159 -3.17 16.55 -0.42
C SER A 159 -4.16 17.26 0.52
N ALA A 160 -4.29 16.80 1.77
CA ALA A 160 -5.16 17.47 2.74
C ALA A 160 -4.50 18.71 3.37
N ARG A 161 -3.17 18.85 3.32
CA ARG A 161 -2.47 20.07 3.77
C ARG A 161 -2.55 21.20 2.74
N GLY A 162 -2.55 20.86 1.45
CA GLY A 162 -2.56 21.83 0.35
C GLY A 162 -3.95 22.33 -0.10
N ALA A 163 -5.05 21.84 0.48
CA ALA A 163 -6.43 22.22 0.16
C ALA A 163 -6.92 23.40 1.01
#